data_AF-A0A728XUT3-F1
#
_entry.id   AF-A0A728XUT3-F1
#
_cell.length_a   1.000
_cell.length_b   1.000
_cell.length_c   1.000
_cell.angle_alpha   90.00
_cell.angle_beta   90.00
_cell.angle_gamma   90.00
#
_symmetry.space_group_name_H-M   'P 1'
#
loop_
_entity.id
_entity.type
_entity.pdbx_description
1 polymer ?
#
loop_
_entity_poly.entity_id
_entity_poly.type
_entity_poly.pdbx_seq_one_letter_code
_entity_poly.pdbx_strand_id
1 'polypeptide(L)'
;MVDLSRRSMLTGSWRNASNGILPPWARETTYFLAHCLRCDACIQACETNILQRGAGGYPSVDFKQGECSFCYACAQSCTESLFLPRHTRAWDLIFTLTENCLARQSVECHRCQDSCEPMAITFRPTLSGIYQPQLDPQACNGCGACVAICPVSAIKAENPHAH
;
A
#
# COMPACT_ATOMS: atom_id res chain seq x y z
N MET A 1 -15.75 -28.28 15.30
CA MET A 1 -14.96 -27.05 15.08
C MET A 1 -15.26 -26.58 13.67
N VAL A 2 -15.94 -25.45 13.52
CA VAL A 2 -16.39 -24.96 12.21
C VAL A 2 -15.21 -24.29 11.52
N ASP A 3 -14.84 -24.79 10.34
CA ASP A 3 -13.77 -24.25 9.50
C ASP A 3 -14.17 -22.85 8.98
N LEU A 4 -13.62 -21.82 9.63
CA LEU A 4 -13.88 -20.41 9.31
C LEU A 4 -13.40 -20.05 7.90
N SER A 5 -12.46 -20.81 7.33
CA SER A 5 -11.91 -20.59 5.99
C SER A 5 -12.90 -20.92 4.87
N ARG A 6 -13.85 -21.84 5.10
CA ARG A 6 -14.87 -22.19 4.10
C ARG A 6 -16.04 -21.21 4.05
N ARG A 7 -16.40 -20.58 5.18
CA ARG A 7 -17.51 -19.60 5.23
C ARG A 7 -17.16 -18.26 4.61
N SER A 8 -15.90 -17.86 4.69
CA SER A 8 -15.42 -16.59 4.17
C SER A 8 -15.36 -16.55 2.63
N MET A 9 -15.26 -17.72 1.98
CA MET A 9 -15.37 -17.87 0.51
C MET A 9 -16.80 -17.64 0.00
N LEU A 10 -17.83 -17.96 0.79
CA LEU A 10 -19.24 -17.90 0.35
C LEU A 10 -19.87 -16.50 0.44
N THR A 11 -19.25 -15.56 1.15
CA THR A 11 -19.83 -14.23 1.44
C THR A 11 -19.31 -13.11 0.53
N GLY A 12 -18.52 -13.42 -0.51
CA GLY A 12 -17.86 -12.42 -1.38
C GLY A 12 -16.76 -11.60 -0.67
N SER A 13 -16.71 -11.68 0.66
CA SER A 13 -15.78 -10.99 1.53
C SER A 13 -14.33 -11.36 1.26
N TRP A 14 -14.05 -12.60 0.84
CA TRP A 14 -12.73 -13.04 0.38
C TRP A 14 -12.26 -12.33 -0.89
N ARG A 15 -13.14 -12.21 -1.88
CA ARG A 15 -12.83 -11.55 -3.16
C ARG A 15 -12.59 -10.05 -3.00
N ASN A 16 -13.27 -9.43 -2.03
CA ASN A 16 -13.02 -8.03 -1.70
C ASN A 16 -11.73 -7.85 -0.88
N ALA A 17 -11.39 -8.81 -0.03
CA ALA A 17 -10.14 -8.79 0.74
C ALA A 17 -8.91 -9.03 -0.15
N SER A 18 -9.01 -9.87 -1.18
CA SER A 18 -7.92 -10.08 -2.14
C SER A 18 -7.55 -8.83 -2.92
N ASN A 19 -8.51 -7.90 -3.11
CA ASN A 19 -8.27 -6.61 -3.77
C ASN A 19 -7.60 -5.57 -2.86
N GLY A 20 -7.47 -5.84 -1.55
CA GLY A 20 -6.82 -4.94 -0.61
C GLY A 20 -5.30 -5.01 -0.71
N ILE A 21 -4.63 -3.92 -0.32
CA ILE A 21 -3.18 -3.94 -0.17
C ILE A 21 -2.85 -4.59 1.17
N LEU A 22 -2.20 -5.75 1.14
CA LEU A 22 -1.78 -6.45 2.35
C LEU A 22 -0.65 -5.71 3.08
N PRO A 23 -0.45 -5.99 4.38
CA PRO A 23 0.68 -5.48 5.14
C PRO A 23 2.05 -5.74 4.46
N PRO A 24 3.08 -4.93 4.77
CA PRO A 24 4.41 -5.15 4.22
C PRO A 24 4.97 -6.50 4.70
N TRP A 25 5.73 -7.15 3.84
CA TRP A 25 6.25 -8.51 3.94
C TRP A 25 5.18 -9.59 4.02
N ALA A 26 3.91 -9.32 3.77
CA ALA A 26 2.91 -10.38 3.69
C ALA A 26 3.32 -11.42 2.64
N ARG A 27 3.14 -12.69 2.98
CA ARG A 27 3.18 -13.79 2.02
C ARG A 27 2.08 -13.63 0.97
N GLU A 28 2.09 -14.51 -0.03
CA GLU A 28 1.12 -14.52 -1.11
C GLU A 28 -0.33 -14.43 -0.60
N THR A 29 -1.13 -13.63 -1.30
CA THR A 29 -2.49 -13.26 -0.89
C THR A 29 -3.34 -14.46 -0.49
N THR A 30 -3.32 -15.53 -1.28
CA THR A 30 -4.06 -16.76 -1.00
C THR A 30 -3.66 -17.42 0.32
N TYR A 31 -2.35 -17.52 0.60
CA TYR A 31 -1.86 -18.09 1.84
C TYR A 31 -2.19 -17.19 3.03
N PHE A 32 -1.99 -15.88 2.87
CA PHE A 32 -2.28 -14.90 3.89
C PHE A 32 -3.76 -14.95 4.30
N LEU A 33 -4.68 -14.92 3.34
CA LEU A 33 -6.12 -14.95 3.60
C LEU A 33 -6.59 -16.27 4.22
N ALA A 34 -5.95 -17.39 3.87
CA ALA A 34 -6.27 -18.71 4.40
C ALA A 34 -5.85 -18.91 5.87
N HIS A 35 -4.77 -18.26 6.29
CA HIS A 35 -4.15 -18.50 7.61
C HIS A 35 -4.25 -17.32 8.57
N CYS A 36 -4.64 -16.12 8.09
CA CYS A 36 -4.83 -14.96 8.96
C CYS A 36 -6.02 -15.16 9.90
N LEU A 37 -5.73 -15.14 11.20
CA LEU A 37 -6.72 -15.26 12.27
C LEU A 37 -7.58 -14.00 12.45
N ARG A 38 -7.24 -12.89 11.78
CA ARG A 38 -7.95 -11.59 11.88
C ARG A 38 -8.01 -11.07 13.32
N CYS A 39 -6.90 -11.18 14.04
CA CYS A 39 -6.76 -10.78 15.45
C CYS A 39 -6.36 -9.31 15.67
N ASP A 40 -6.11 -8.56 14.58
CA ASP A 40 -5.64 -7.16 14.57
C ASP A 40 -4.29 -6.85 15.23
N ALA A 41 -3.52 -7.85 15.66
CA ALA A 41 -2.20 -7.61 16.28
C ALA A 41 -1.30 -6.72 15.39
N CYS A 42 -1.27 -7.01 14.08
CA CYS A 42 -0.50 -6.21 13.11
C CYS A 42 -1.03 -4.78 12.93
N ILE A 43 -2.35 -4.57 13.06
CA ILE A 43 -2.99 -3.24 13.00
C ILE A 43 -2.58 -2.43 14.23
N GLN A 44 -2.68 -3.02 15.42
CA GLN A 44 -2.32 -2.37 16.68
C GLN A 44 -0.83 -2.03 16.79
N ALA A 45 0.03 -2.84 16.16
CA ALA A 45 1.47 -2.62 16.13
C ALA A 45 1.93 -1.57 15.11
N CYS A 46 1.05 -1.07 14.24
CA CYS A 46 1.40 -0.13 13.19
C CYS A 46 1.51 1.31 13.74
N GLU A 47 2.72 1.78 13.99
CA GLU A 47 2.98 3.11 14.58
C GLU A 47 2.46 4.28 13.72
N THR A 48 2.39 4.11 12.40
CA THR A 48 1.91 5.13 11.45
C THR A 48 0.42 5.00 11.15
N ASN A 49 -0.28 4.04 11.76
CA ASN A 49 -1.72 3.81 11.63
C ASN A 49 -2.22 3.56 10.19
N ILE A 50 -1.34 3.18 9.26
CA ILE A 50 -1.72 2.85 7.87
C ILE A 50 -2.42 1.50 7.75
N LEU A 51 -2.28 0.59 8.71
CA LEU A 51 -2.99 -0.69 8.70
C LEU A 51 -4.35 -0.52 9.35
N GLN A 52 -5.40 -0.90 8.62
CA GLN A 52 -6.79 -0.80 9.04
C GLN A 52 -7.52 -2.13 8.81
N ARG A 53 -8.66 -2.33 9.49
CA ARG A 53 -9.55 -3.45 9.19
C ARG A 53 -10.22 -3.22 7.84
N GLY A 54 -9.85 -4.01 6.85
CA GLY A 54 -10.42 -4.03 5.51
C GLY A 54 -11.58 -5.03 5.36
N ALA A 55 -11.87 -5.38 4.10
CA ALA A 55 -12.92 -6.34 3.78
C ALA A 55 -12.70 -7.68 4.49
N GLY A 56 -13.77 -8.27 5.04
CA GLY A 56 -13.71 -9.56 5.76
C GLY A 56 -12.97 -9.56 7.09
N GLY A 57 -12.61 -8.38 7.59
CA GLY A 57 -11.82 -8.21 8.80
C GLY A 57 -10.33 -8.49 8.60
N TYR A 58 -9.86 -8.59 7.36
CA TYR A 58 -8.44 -8.72 7.06
C TYR A 58 -7.73 -7.36 7.18
N PRO A 59 -6.47 -7.32 7.61
CA PRO A 59 -5.69 -6.10 7.62
C PRO A 59 -5.45 -5.62 6.18
N SER A 60 -5.65 -4.33 5.94
CA SER A 60 -5.39 -3.67 4.66
C SER A 60 -4.68 -2.35 4.91
N VAL A 61 -3.77 -1.97 4.00
CA VAL A 61 -3.09 -0.68 4.02
C VAL A 61 -4.02 0.41 3.48
N ASP A 62 -4.03 1.57 4.15
CA ASP A 62 -4.63 2.82 3.73
C ASP A 62 -3.61 3.96 3.83
N PHE A 63 -3.00 4.31 2.70
CA PHE A 63 -2.02 5.40 2.62
C PHE A 63 -2.62 6.81 2.77
N LYS A 64 -3.94 6.95 2.95
CA LYS A 64 -4.51 8.25 3.33
C LYS A 64 -4.18 8.64 4.77
N GLN A 65 -3.85 7.67 5.62
CA GLN A 65 -3.50 7.90 7.03
C GLN A 65 -2.04 8.26 7.22
N GLY A 66 -1.17 7.91 6.26
CA GLY A 66 0.27 8.09 6.36
C GLY A 66 1.04 7.15 5.46
N GLU A 67 2.25 6.82 5.85
CA GLU A 67 3.18 5.98 5.10
C GLU A 67 3.69 4.79 5.91
N CYS A 68 4.30 3.82 5.23
CA CYS A 68 5.01 2.73 5.87
C CYS A 68 6.43 3.17 6.22
N SER A 69 6.80 3.13 7.50
CA SER A 69 8.16 3.39 7.98
C SER A 69 9.13 2.21 7.83
N PHE A 70 8.63 1.06 7.35
CA PHE A 70 9.37 -0.21 7.28
C PHE A 70 9.99 -0.65 8.62
N CYS A 71 9.32 -0.34 9.74
CA CYS A 71 9.77 -0.69 11.09
C CYS A 71 9.69 -2.20 11.40
N TYR A 72 8.93 -2.98 10.62
CA TYR A 72 8.69 -4.42 10.77
C TYR A 72 7.78 -4.81 11.97
N ALA A 73 7.24 -3.86 12.72
CA ALA A 73 6.41 -4.13 13.90
C ALA A 73 5.16 -4.97 13.60
N CYS A 74 4.52 -4.74 12.45
CA CYS A 74 3.34 -5.52 12.03
C CYS A 74 3.66 -7.01 11.84
N ALA A 75 4.79 -7.32 11.21
CA ALA A 75 5.25 -8.69 10.99
C ALA A 75 5.69 -9.35 12.31
N GLN A 76 6.41 -8.61 13.15
CA GLN A 76 6.87 -9.08 14.46
C GLN A 76 5.72 -9.37 15.44
N SER A 77 4.63 -8.63 15.37
CA SER A 77 3.45 -8.84 16.22
C SER A 77 2.62 -10.07 15.84
N CYS A 78 2.85 -10.64 14.66
CA CYS A 78 2.06 -11.76 14.16
C CYS A 78 2.57 -13.08 14.74
N THR A 79 1.69 -13.85 15.38
CA THR A 79 2.01 -15.19 15.90
C THR A 79 2.02 -16.27 14.82
N GLU A 80 1.44 -15.97 13.65
CA GLU A 80 1.34 -16.87 12.51
C GLU A 80 2.49 -16.62 11.52
N SER A 81 2.84 -17.65 10.73
CA SER A 81 3.90 -17.56 9.70
C SER A 81 3.44 -16.82 8.43
N LEU A 82 2.78 -15.67 8.56
CA LEU A 82 2.17 -14.92 7.45
C LEU A 82 3.10 -13.92 6.77
N PHE A 83 4.26 -13.65 7.37
CA PHE A 83 5.20 -12.62 6.92
C PHE A 83 6.54 -13.24 6.49
N LEU A 84 7.16 -12.63 5.48
CA LEU A 84 8.51 -12.89 5.03
C LEU A 84 9.53 -12.18 5.94
N PRO A 85 10.80 -12.62 5.98
CA PRO A 85 11.79 -12.01 6.86
C PRO A 85 12.19 -10.60 6.40
N ARG A 86 12.42 -9.68 7.34
CA ARG A 86 12.62 -8.23 7.13
C ARG A 86 13.56 -7.82 5.97
N HIS A 87 14.62 -8.59 5.73
CA HIS A 87 15.59 -8.33 4.65
C HIS A 87 15.07 -8.58 3.23
N THR A 88 13.90 -9.19 3.05
CA THR A 88 13.27 -9.32 1.73
C THR A 88 12.54 -8.02 1.37
N ARG A 89 12.10 -7.90 0.12
CA ARG A 89 11.21 -6.80 -0.27
C ARG A 89 9.94 -6.83 0.57
N ALA A 90 9.45 -5.65 0.95
CA ALA A 90 8.21 -5.48 1.68
C ALA A 90 6.99 -5.81 0.80
N TRP A 91 7.02 -5.40 -0.46
CA TRP A 91 5.95 -5.61 -1.44
C TRP A 91 6.44 -5.14 -2.80
N ASP A 92 5.67 -5.42 -3.85
CA ASP A 92 5.90 -4.92 -5.21
C ASP A 92 4.73 -4.00 -5.63
N LEU A 93 4.44 -2.99 -4.81
CA LEU A 93 3.37 -2.03 -5.09
C LEU A 93 3.69 -1.17 -6.31
N ILE A 94 2.67 -0.93 -7.14
CA ILE A 94 2.74 -0.02 -8.27
C ILE A 94 2.02 1.27 -7.91
N PHE A 95 2.67 2.40 -8.19
CA PHE A 95 2.09 3.73 -7.99
C PHE A 95 1.83 4.39 -9.34
N THR A 96 0.63 4.92 -9.52
CA THR A 96 0.20 5.54 -10.78
C THR A 96 -0.30 6.95 -10.53
N LEU A 97 0.26 7.93 -11.24
CA LEU A 97 -0.26 9.30 -11.27
C LEU A 97 -1.40 9.39 -12.29
N THR A 98 -2.53 9.91 -11.83
CA THR A 98 -3.77 10.06 -12.61
C THR A 98 -3.88 11.47 -13.22
N GLU A 99 -4.85 11.65 -14.13
CA GLU A 99 -5.14 12.96 -14.76
C GLU A 99 -5.66 14.02 -13.77
N ASN A 100 -6.05 13.62 -12.55
CA ASN A 100 -6.44 14.55 -11.50
C ASN A 100 -5.23 15.28 -10.87
N CYS A 101 -4.00 14.95 -11.28
CA CYS A 101 -2.80 15.62 -10.79
C CYS A 101 -2.81 17.10 -11.16
N LEU A 102 -2.67 17.97 -10.16
CA LEU A 102 -2.63 19.43 -10.35
C LEU A 102 -1.59 19.85 -11.40
N ALA A 103 -0.40 19.23 -11.39
CA ALA A 103 0.64 19.52 -12.37
C ALA A 103 0.27 19.11 -13.80
N ARG A 104 -0.46 18.00 -13.98
CA ARG A 104 -1.05 17.64 -15.29
C ARG A 104 -2.10 18.63 -15.76
N GLN A 105 -2.75 19.31 -14.81
CA GLN A 105 -3.69 20.40 -15.05
C GLN A 105 -3.01 21.77 -15.07
N SER A 106 -1.69 21.83 -15.22
CA SER A 106 -0.90 23.06 -15.33
C SER A 106 -0.92 23.94 -14.07
N VAL A 107 -1.20 23.35 -12.90
CA VAL A 107 -1.09 24.00 -11.59
C VAL A 107 0.19 23.55 -10.90
N GLU A 108 1.02 24.50 -10.46
CA GLU A 108 2.28 24.21 -9.78
C GLU A 108 2.06 23.42 -8.47
N CYS A 109 2.61 22.21 -8.41
CA CYS A 109 2.50 21.34 -7.24
C CYS A 109 3.63 20.31 -7.26
N HIS A 110 4.50 20.32 -6.25
CA HIS A 110 5.67 19.43 -6.14
C HIS A 110 5.61 18.52 -4.90
N ARG A 111 4.47 18.51 -4.19
CA ARG A 111 4.30 17.84 -2.89
C ARG A 111 4.76 16.39 -2.86
N CYS A 112 4.42 15.61 -3.88
CA CYS A 112 4.79 14.19 -3.94
C CYS A 112 6.27 13.97 -4.24
N GLN A 113 6.95 14.90 -4.93
CA GLN A 113 8.40 14.88 -5.08
C GLN A 113 9.07 15.23 -3.75
N ASP A 114 8.61 16.30 -3.10
CA ASP A 114 9.20 16.80 -1.83
C ASP A 114 9.11 15.77 -0.69
N SER A 115 8.05 14.97 -0.66
CA SER A 115 7.86 13.91 0.35
C SER A 115 8.50 12.57 -0.02
N CYS A 116 9.09 12.44 -1.21
CA CYS A 116 9.61 11.16 -1.69
C CYS A 116 11.07 11.00 -1.26
N GLU A 117 11.29 10.43 -0.07
CA GLU A 117 12.63 10.11 0.45
C GLU A 117 13.52 9.34 -0.55
N PRO A 118 13.05 8.30 -1.28
CA PRO A 118 13.90 7.61 -2.26
C PRO A 118 14.10 8.41 -3.57
N MET A 119 13.57 9.62 -3.66
CA MET A 119 13.65 10.50 -4.85
C MET A 119 13.13 9.83 -6.13
N ALA A 120 12.17 8.91 -5.99
CA ALA A 120 11.58 8.17 -7.11
C ALA A 120 10.64 9.04 -7.97
N ILE A 121 10.17 10.18 -7.45
CA ILE A 121 9.30 11.10 -8.19
C ILE A 121 10.11 12.35 -8.53
N THR A 122 10.18 12.68 -9.82
CA THR A 122 10.82 13.91 -10.31
C THR A 122 9.91 14.67 -11.25
N PHE A 123 10.01 15.99 -11.24
CA PHE A 123 9.28 16.85 -12.16
C PHE A 123 10.21 17.30 -13.28
N ARG A 124 9.81 17.02 -14.53
CA ARG A 124 10.58 17.41 -15.72
C ARG A 124 9.77 18.34 -16.62
N PRO A 125 10.39 19.36 -17.24
CA PRO A 125 9.70 20.24 -18.15
C PRO A 125 9.28 19.49 -19.41
N THR A 126 8.07 19.74 -19.88
CA THR A 126 7.60 19.35 -21.21
C THR A 126 8.08 20.36 -22.27
N LEU A 127 7.78 20.09 -23.54
CA LEU A 127 8.02 21.03 -24.65
C LEU A 127 7.28 22.37 -24.47
N SER A 128 6.18 22.39 -23.72
CA SER A 128 5.43 23.62 -23.38
C SER A 128 5.98 24.36 -22.15
N GLY A 129 7.09 23.89 -21.56
CA GLY A 129 7.69 24.47 -20.35
C GLY A 129 6.97 24.09 -19.06
N ILE A 130 5.93 23.25 -19.12
CA ILE A 130 5.14 22.83 -17.97
C ILE A 130 5.83 21.62 -17.33
N TYR A 131 6.12 21.70 -16.03
CA TYR A 131 6.74 20.60 -15.30
C TYR A 131 5.72 19.49 -15.03
N GLN A 132 6.04 18.28 -15.47
CA GLN A 132 5.20 17.10 -15.29
C GLN A 132 5.89 16.06 -14.42
N PRO A 133 5.14 15.37 -13.53
CA PRO A 133 5.69 14.35 -12.67
C PRO A 133 6.03 13.07 -13.45
N GLN A 134 7.17 12.50 -13.12
CA GLN A 134 7.64 11.19 -13.58
C GLN A 134 8.00 10.34 -12.36
N LEU A 135 7.46 9.13 -12.30
CA LEU A 135 7.79 8.14 -11.28
C LEU A 135 8.75 7.11 -11.87
N ASP A 136 9.89 6.92 -11.22
CA ASP A 136 10.78 5.79 -11.44
C ASP A 136 10.34 4.61 -10.55
N PRO A 137 9.76 3.54 -11.13
CA PRO A 137 9.30 2.39 -10.36
C PRO A 137 10.45 1.58 -9.75
N GLN A 138 11.68 1.70 -10.27
CA GLN A 138 12.83 0.97 -9.73
C GLN A 138 13.42 1.64 -8.49
N ALA A 139 13.31 2.97 -8.39
CA ALA A 139 13.69 3.72 -7.19
C ALA A 139 12.60 3.70 -6.11
N CYS A 140 11.33 3.48 -6.48
CA CYS A 140 10.21 3.48 -5.55
C CYS A 140 10.26 2.28 -4.60
N ASN A 141 10.33 2.53 -3.29
CA ASN A 141 10.23 1.48 -2.25
C ASN A 141 8.77 1.17 -1.84
N GLY A 142 7.81 1.91 -2.37
CA GLY A 142 6.40 1.77 -2.10
C GLY A 142 5.94 2.19 -0.70
N CYS A 143 6.62 3.15 -0.04
CA CYS A 143 6.23 3.62 1.30
C CYS A 143 4.85 4.28 1.36
N GLY A 144 4.38 4.86 0.25
CA GLY A 144 3.08 5.53 0.18
C GLY A 144 3.05 7.00 0.61
N ALA A 145 4.19 7.60 0.99
CA ALA A 145 4.32 9.02 1.35
C ALA A 145 3.63 9.97 0.36
N CYS A 146 3.84 9.72 -0.93
CA CYS A 146 3.31 10.52 -2.01
C CYS A 146 1.77 10.49 -2.08
N VAL A 147 1.14 9.38 -1.69
CA VAL A 147 -0.33 9.24 -1.64
C VAL A 147 -0.88 10.07 -0.49
N ALA A 148 -0.26 9.96 0.70
CA ALA A 148 -0.68 10.68 1.90
C ALA A 148 -0.66 12.21 1.73
N ILE A 149 0.40 12.74 1.09
CA ILE A 149 0.57 14.20 0.93
C ILE A 149 -0.20 14.78 -0.27
N CYS A 150 -0.78 13.94 -1.14
CA CYS A 150 -1.40 14.43 -2.38
C CYS A 150 -2.74 15.13 -2.08
N PRO A 151 -2.86 16.46 -2.28
CA PRO A 151 -4.05 17.22 -1.86
C PRO A 151 -5.31 16.85 -2.67
N VAL A 152 -5.14 16.23 -3.83
CA VAL A 152 -6.22 15.87 -4.77
C VAL A 152 -6.34 14.36 -4.98
N SER A 153 -5.66 13.54 -4.16
CA SER A 153 -5.67 12.08 -4.26
C SER A 153 -5.37 11.55 -5.68
N ALA A 154 -4.43 12.21 -6.37
CA ALA A 154 -4.11 11.91 -7.76
C ALA A 154 -3.12 10.75 -7.94
N ILE A 155 -2.65 10.12 -6.85
CA ILE A 155 -1.74 8.99 -6.89
C ILE A 155 -2.46 7.76 -6.34
N LYS A 156 -2.49 6.69 -7.13
CA LYS A 156 -3.07 5.39 -6.74
C LYS A 156 -1.95 4.41 -6.43
N ALA A 157 -2.11 3.63 -5.37
CA ALA A 157 -1.27 2.49 -5.06
C ALA A 157 -2.06 1.20 -5.36
N GLU A 158 -1.43 0.25 -6.04
CA GLU A 158 -2.04 -1.01 -6.45
C GLU A 158 -1.07 -2.17 -6.19
N ASN A 159 -1.60 -3.31 -5.78
CA ASN A 159 -0.83 -4.55 -5.68
C ASN A 159 -1.07 -5.37 -6.97
N PRO A 160 -0.08 -5.52 -7.87
CA PRO A 160 -0.25 -6.26 -9.12
C PRO A 160 -0.51 -7.76 -8.91
N HIS A 161 -0.26 -8.28 -7.71
CA HIS A 161 -0.43 -9.70 -7.35
C HIS A 161 -1.70 -9.94 -6.50
N ALA A 162 -2.67 -9.04 -6.55
CA ALA A 162 -3.95 -9.12 -5.84
C ALA A 162 -4.96 -10.14 -6.42
N HIS A 163 -4.54 -11.03 -7.33
CA HIS A 163 -5.40 -11.97 -8.06
C HIS A 163 -5.38 -13.38 -7.47
#